data_AF-H0A5R4-F1
#
_entry.id   AF-H0A5R4-F1
#
_cell.length_a   1.000
_cell.length_b   1.000
_cell.length_c   1.000
_cell.angle_alpha   90.00
_cell.angle_beta   90.00
_cell.angle_gamma   90.00
#
_symmetry.space_group_name_H-M   'P 1'
#
loop_
_entity.id
_entity.type
_entity.pdbx_description
1 polymer ?
#
loop_
_entity_poly.entity_id
_entity_poly.type
_entity_poly.pdbx_seq_one_letter_code
_entity_poly.pdbx_strand_id
1 'polypeptide(L)'
;MGAEGFGVLWDGQYEALNRLILGTGFEIGAALARHGVPIDQVLTLQANLVGDLYATLSAPAMPIQDAIDLARYLVETTIGFVRFAVFLPKSVGGAVQIAAITKHEGFRWVQRPTLHDTELG
;
A
#
# COMPACT_ATOMS: atom_id res chain seq x y z
N MET A 1 -22.74 -4.55 4.73
CA MET A 1 -22.81 -5.18 3.41
C MET A 1 -21.91 -6.40 3.46
N GLY A 2 -22.46 -7.61 3.39
CA GLY A 2 -21.70 -8.84 3.56
C GLY A 2 -20.95 -9.22 2.29
N ALA A 3 -19.65 -9.42 2.42
CA ALA A 3 -18.81 -10.22 1.55
C ALA A 3 -17.56 -10.55 2.37
N GLU A 4 -17.13 -11.80 2.40
CA GLU A 4 -15.83 -12.18 2.92
C GLU A 4 -14.76 -11.30 2.25
N GLY A 5 -14.11 -10.43 3.04
CA GLY A 5 -13.25 -9.39 2.49
C GLY A 5 -12.00 -9.98 1.85
N PHE A 6 -11.88 -9.90 0.52
CA PHE A 6 -10.66 -10.17 -0.21
C PHE A 6 -10.15 -8.87 -0.82
N GLY A 7 -8.84 -8.68 -0.87
CA GLY A 7 -8.23 -7.48 -1.44
C GLY A 7 -6.85 -7.18 -0.87
N VAL A 8 -6.31 -6.05 -1.29
CA VAL A 8 -5.04 -5.52 -0.79
C VAL A 8 -5.30 -4.73 0.50
N LEU A 9 -4.52 -5.01 1.53
CA LEU A 9 -4.43 -4.21 2.75
C LEU A 9 -2.98 -3.76 2.93
N TRP A 10 -2.77 -2.53 3.35
CA TRP A 10 -1.43 -1.99 3.60
C TRP A 10 -1.40 -1.15 4.87
N ASP A 11 -0.23 -1.13 5.50
CA ASP A 11 0.02 -0.41 6.74
C ASP A 11 1.44 0.19 6.75
N GLY A 12 1.71 1.10 7.68
CA GLY A 12 2.98 1.80 7.83
C GLY A 12 3.03 3.12 7.06
N GLN A 13 3.69 3.15 5.89
CA GLN A 13 3.75 4.35 5.04
C GLN A 13 2.70 4.29 3.95
N TYR A 14 1.66 5.14 4.08
CA TYR A 14 0.50 5.05 3.19
C TYR A 14 0.57 5.97 1.96
N GLU A 15 1.40 7.02 1.93
CA GLU A 15 1.25 8.08 0.92
C GLU A 15 1.31 7.56 -0.53
N ALA A 16 2.26 6.67 -0.82
CA ALA A 16 2.42 6.10 -2.16
C ALA A 16 1.23 5.24 -2.56
N LEU A 17 0.79 4.36 -1.66
CA LEU A 17 -0.28 3.40 -1.94
C LEU A 17 -1.66 4.05 -1.90
N ASN A 18 -1.88 5.07 -1.07
CA ASN A 18 -3.09 5.86 -1.10
C ASN A 18 -3.24 6.57 -2.45
N ARG A 19 -2.18 7.17 -2.98
CA ARG A 19 -2.22 7.79 -4.31
C ARG A 19 -2.46 6.77 -5.42
N LEU A 20 -1.79 5.62 -5.35
CA LEU A 20 -1.90 4.57 -6.38
C LEU A 20 -3.26 3.87 -6.36
N ILE A 21 -3.75 3.49 -5.18
CA ILE A 21 -4.94 2.64 -5.02
C ILE A 21 -6.19 3.47 -4.76
N LEU A 22 -6.12 4.49 -3.90
CA LEU A 22 -7.28 5.33 -3.56
C LEU A 22 -7.39 6.58 -4.44
N GLY A 23 -6.41 6.82 -5.33
CA GLY A 23 -6.34 8.00 -6.18
C GLY A 23 -6.02 9.31 -5.43
N THR A 24 -5.86 9.27 -4.11
CA THR A 24 -5.73 10.46 -3.25
C THR A 24 -4.62 10.28 -2.21
N GLY A 25 -3.89 11.34 -1.88
CA GLY A 25 -2.86 11.34 -0.81
C GLY A 25 -3.36 11.94 0.50
N PHE A 26 -2.51 12.00 1.53
CA PHE A 26 -2.86 12.52 2.87
C PHE A 26 -3.46 13.94 2.84
N GLU A 27 -2.97 14.77 1.93
CA GLU A 27 -3.32 16.19 1.87
C GLU A 27 -4.61 16.49 1.11
N ILE A 28 -5.33 15.48 0.61
CA ILE A 28 -6.50 15.72 -0.26
C ILE A 28 -7.55 16.60 0.43
N GLY A 29 -7.89 16.34 1.70
CA GLY A 29 -8.89 17.14 2.42
C GLY A 29 -8.48 18.61 2.57
N ALA A 30 -7.22 18.84 2.98
CA ALA A 30 -6.67 20.20 3.10
C ALA A 30 -6.54 20.90 1.73
N ALA A 31 -6.20 20.16 0.68
CA ALA A 31 -6.14 20.69 -0.68
C ALA A 31 -7.52 21.11 -1.19
N LEU A 32 -8.54 20.28 -1.00
CA LEU A 32 -9.93 20.62 -1.36
C LEU A 32 -10.39 21.91 -0.67
N ALA A 33 -10.14 22.04 0.64
CA ALA A 33 -10.46 23.26 1.39
C ALA A 33 -9.72 24.50 0.85
N ARG A 34 -8.42 24.38 0.55
CA ARG A 34 -7.62 25.48 -0.06
C ARG A 34 -8.15 25.90 -1.43
N HIS A 35 -8.80 25.00 -2.15
CA HIS A 35 -9.43 25.26 -3.45
C HIS A 35 -10.92 25.63 -3.36
N GLY A 36 -11.43 25.94 -2.16
CA GLY A 36 -12.75 26.52 -1.96
C GLY A 36 -13.88 25.53 -1.70
N VAL A 37 -13.57 24.24 -1.47
CA VAL A 37 -14.57 23.28 -1.02
C VAL A 37 -14.97 23.60 0.43
N PRO A 38 -16.27 23.77 0.73
CA PRO A 38 -16.75 23.99 2.09
C PRO A 38 -16.30 22.88 3.05
N ILE A 39 -15.85 23.26 4.25
CA ILE A 39 -15.23 22.33 5.21
C ILE A 39 -16.15 21.16 5.61
N ASP A 40 -17.45 21.42 5.68
CA ASP A 40 -18.50 20.45 5.97
C ASP A 40 -18.72 19.45 4.82
N GLN A 41 -18.27 19.77 3.60
CA GLN A 41 -18.35 18.90 2.41
C GLN A 41 -17.05 18.15 2.12
N VAL A 42 -15.92 18.54 2.72
CA VAL A 42 -14.59 17.98 2.42
C VAL A 42 -14.56 16.46 2.59
N LEU A 43 -15.06 15.94 3.72
CA LEU A 43 -15.01 14.50 4.00
C LEU A 43 -15.89 13.71 3.03
N THR A 44 -17.08 14.22 2.72
CA THR A 44 -18.00 13.58 1.76
C THR A 44 -17.39 13.56 0.36
N LEU A 45 -16.84 14.68 -0.09
CA LEU A 45 -16.22 14.76 -1.41
C LEU A 45 -14.97 13.88 -1.50
N GLN A 46 -14.13 13.85 -0.47
CA GLN A 46 -12.98 12.94 -0.41
C GLN A 46 -13.42 11.47 -0.55
N ALA A 47 -14.47 11.05 0.16
CA ALA A 47 -14.99 9.68 0.06
C ALA A 47 -15.50 9.36 -1.35
N ASN A 48 -16.19 10.30 -1.99
CA ASN A 48 -16.66 10.15 -3.37
C ASN A 48 -15.48 10.04 -4.36
N LEU A 49 -14.46 10.89 -4.22
CA LEU A 49 -13.26 10.84 -5.05
C LEU A 49 -12.51 9.51 -4.91
N VAL A 50 -12.44 8.96 -3.70
CA VAL A 50 -11.89 7.62 -3.51
C VAL A 50 -12.72 6.59 -4.27
N GLY A 51 -14.06 6.66 -4.22
CA GLY A 51 -14.93 5.78 -5.01
C GLY A 51 -14.72 5.90 -6.53
N ASP A 52 -14.53 7.12 -7.03
CA ASP A 52 -14.37 7.41 -8.46
C ASP A 52 -12.97 7.06 -9.00
N LEU A 53 -11.94 7.21 -8.17
CA LEU A 53 -10.54 7.08 -8.57
C LEU A 53 -9.89 5.76 -8.11
N TYR A 54 -10.62 4.92 -7.39
CA TYR A 54 -10.08 3.67 -6.86
C TYR A 54 -9.54 2.76 -7.98
N ALA A 55 -8.28 2.35 -7.86
CA ALA A 55 -7.66 1.41 -8.78
C ALA A 55 -7.79 -0.02 -8.25
N THR A 56 -8.55 -0.87 -8.96
CA THR A 56 -8.66 -2.30 -8.64
C THR A 56 -7.41 -3.04 -9.11
N LEU A 57 -6.52 -3.37 -8.16
CA LEU A 57 -5.27 -4.11 -8.44
C LEU A 57 -5.35 -5.60 -8.10
N SER A 58 -6.38 -6.03 -7.38
CA SER A 58 -6.61 -7.44 -7.00
C SER A 58 -7.93 -7.96 -7.55
N ALA A 59 -7.95 -9.22 -7.97
CA ALA A 59 -9.15 -9.91 -8.43
C ALA A 59 -9.52 -11.08 -7.49
N PRO A 60 -10.81 -11.46 -7.40
CA PRO A 60 -11.19 -12.71 -6.75
C PRO A 60 -10.44 -13.89 -7.39
N ALA A 61 -10.01 -14.85 -6.56
CA ALA A 61 -9.26 -16.03 -7.00
C ALA A 61 -7.96 -15.72 -7.77
N MET A 62 -7.33 -14.57 -7.50
CA MET A 62 -5.98 -14.26 -7.97
C MET A 62 -5.01 -15.42 -7.63
N PRO A 63 -4.26 -15.96 -8.61
CA PRO A 63 -3.23 -16.95 -8.35
C PRO A 63 -2.24 -16.47 -7.29
N ILE A 64 -1.76 -17.38 -6.44
CA ILE A 64 -0.87 -17.00 -5.32
C ILE A 64 0.40 -16.28 -5.78
N GLN A 65 0.94 -16.65 -6.95
CA GLN A 65 2.12 -16.01 -7.51
C GLN A 65 1.82 -14.56 -7.93
N ASP A 66 0.67 -14.30 -8.56
CA ASP A 66 0.25 -12.94 -8.92
C ASP A 66 0.04 -12.07 -7.67
N ALA A 67 -0.50 -12.65 -6.58
CA ALA A 67 -0.66 -11.94 -5.31
C ALA A 67 0.69 -11.60 -4.66
N ILE A 68 1.67 -12.52 -4.74
CA ILE A 68 3.05 -12.31 -4.29
C ILE A 68 3.70 -11.17 -5.09
N ASP A 69 3.56 -11.18 -6.42
CA ASP A 69 4.18 -10.20 -7.30
C ASP A 69 3.52 -8.82 -7.15
N LEU A 70 2.20 -8.78 -6.95
CA LEU A 70 1.48 -7.55 -6.57
C LEU A 70 1.99 -7.02 -5.23
N ALA A 71 2.10 -7.86 -4.20
CA ALA A 71 2.61 -7.43 -2.90
C ALA A 71 4.02 -6.84 -2.99
N ARG A 72 4.91 -7.48 -3.77
CA ARG A 72 6.25 -6.97 -4.06
C ARG A 72 6.19 -5.60 -4.72
N TYR A 73 5.42 -5.47 -5.79
CA TYR A 73 5.26 -4.21 -6.53
C TYR A 73 4.81 -3.07 -5.62
N LEU A 74 3.85 -3.30 -4.72
CA LEU A 74 3.35 -2.28 -3.79
C LEU A 74 4.42 -1.84 -2.79
N VAL A 75 5.20 -2.78 -2.25
CA VAL A 75 6.31 -2.46 -1.35
C VAL A 75 7.41 -1.69 -2.10
N GLU A 76 7.82 -2.14 -3.28
CA GLU A 76 8.83 -1.48 -4.11
C GLU A 76 8.38 -0.07 -4.55
N THR A 77 7.10 0.10 -4.87
CA THR A 77 6.51 1.42 -5.16
C THR A 77 6.64 2.34 -3.96
N THR A 78 6.36 1.83 -2.75
CA THR A 78 6.48 2.60 -1.51
C THR A 78 7.95 2.98 -1.23
N ILE A 79 8.88 2.03 -1.39
CA ILE A 79 10.33 2.27 -1.26
C ILE A 79 10.77 3.35 -2.24
N GLY A 80 10.41 3.22 -3.53
CA GLY A 80 10.78 4.17 -4.58
C GLY A 80 10.23 5.56 -4.29
N PHE A 81 8.94 5.65 -3.96
CA PHE A 81 8.29 6.91 -3.63
C PHE A 81 8.94 7.59 -2.41
N VAL A 82 9.09 6.88 -1.30
CA VAL A 82 9.69 7.41 -0.07
C VAL A 82 11.15 7.81 -0.29
N ARG A 83 11.92 7.06 -1.08
CA ARG A 83 13.31 7.38 -1.43
C ARG A 83 13.40 8.77 -2.08
N PHE A 84 12.53 9.07 -3.05
CA PHE A 84 12.60 10.32 -3.82
C PHE A 84 11.76 11.47 -3.25
N ALA A 85 10.80 11.20 -2.35
CA ALA A 85 10.01 12.24 -1.72
C ALA A 85 10.86 13.12 -0.79
N VAL A 86 11.02 14.41 -1.11
CA VAL A 86 11.93 15.32 -0.39
C VAL A 86 11.53 15.51 1.08
N PHE A 87 10.23 15.65 1.34
CA PHE A 87 9.71 16.04 2.65
C PHE A 87 9.15 14.87 3.47
N LEU A 88 9.21 13.65 2.94
CA LEU A 88 8.78 12.46 3.70
C LEU A 88 9.94 11.84 4.46
N PRO A 89 9.70 11.37 5.71
CA PRO A 89 10.68 10.58 6.45
C PRO A 89 11.12 9.35 5.64
N LYS A 90 12.42 9.05 5.65
CA LYS A 90 12.99 7.85 5.00
C LYS A 90 12.78 6.61 5.87
N SER A 91 11.51 6.30 6.15
CA SER A 91 11.11 5.24 7.07
C SER A 91 10.91 3.87 6.40
N VAL A 92 10.91 3.81 5.06
CA VAL A 92 10.75 2.58 4.28
C VAL A 92 11.87 2.46 3.27
N GLY A 93 12.50 1.29 3.19
CA GLY A 93 13.65 1.00 2.34
C GLY A 93 14.23 -0.38 2.58
N GLY A 94 15.39 -0.65 1.98
CA GLY A 94 16.13 -1.90 2.19
C GLY A 94 15.56 -3.10 1.43
N ALA A 95 15.96 -4.30 1.86
CA ALA A 95 15.56 -5.55 1.23
C ALA A 95 14.10 -5.90 1.56
N VAL A 96 13.32 -6.25 0.54
CA VAL A 96 11.94 -6.73 0.69
C VAL A 96 11.97 -8.19 1.13
N GLN A 97 11.16 -8.52 2.14
CA GLN A 97 10.94 -9.89 2.59
C GLN A 97 9.48 -10.23 2.37
N ILE A 98 9.20 -11.45 1.89
CA ILE A 98 7.85 -11.85 1.49
C ILE A 98 7.56 -13.22 2.08
N ALA A 99 6.43 -13.33 2.76
CA ALA A 99 5.87 -14.58 3.23
C ALA A 99 4.42 -14.71 2.77
N ALA A 100 4.01 -15.94 2.48
CA ALA A 100 2.63 -16.29 2.18
C ALA A 100 2.07 -17.16 3.30
N ILE A 101 0.80 -16.97 3.65
CA ILE A 101 0.07 -17.82 4.59
C ILE A 101 -1.15 -18.36 3.85
N THR A 102 -1.20 -19.68 3.65
CA THR A 102 -2.34 -20.35 3.00
C THR A 102 -2.97 -21.39 3.91
N LYS A 103 -4.24 -21.73 3.66
CA LYS A 103 -4.97 -22.74 4.44
C LYS A 103 -4.28 -24.11 4.46
N HIS A 104 -3.70 -24.53 3.32
CA HIS A 104 -3.15 -25.86 3.16
C HIS A 104 -1.65 -25.93 3.50
N GLU A 105 -0.91 -24.85 3.28
CA GLU A 105 0.55 -24.86 3.45
C GLU A 105 1.03 -24.11 4.70
N GLY A 106 0.12 -23.40 5.38
CA GLY A 106 0.48 -22.54 6.51
C GLY A 106 1.39 -21.38 6.09
N PHE A 107 2.23 -20.93 7.02
CA PHE A 107 3.23 -19.90 6.77
C PHE A 107 4.40 -20.44 5.93
N ARG A 108 4.77 -19.70 4.87
CA ARG A 108 5.95 -19.98 4.05
C ARG A 108 6.67 -18.70 3.65
N TRP A 109 7.99 -18.71 3.77
CA TRP A 109 8.83 -17.68 3.17
C TRP A 109 8.91 -17.85 1.65
N VAL A 110 8.56 -16.80 0.91
CA VAL A 110 8.74 -16.68 -0.54
C VAL A 110 10.08 -16.01 -0.83
N GLN A 111 10.39 -14.94 -0.09
CA GLN A 111 11.68 -14.25 -0.12
C GLN A 111 12.16 -14.05 1.31
N ARG A 112 13.21 -14.79 1.68
CA ARG A 112 13.72 -14.84 3.06
C ARG A 112 14.58 -13.63 3.39
N PRO A 113 14.62 -13.22 4.68
CA PRO A 113 15.69 -12.37 5.17
C PRO A 113 17.05 -12.97 4.83
N THR A 114 17.94 -12.19 4.23
CA THR A 114 19.37 -12.50 4.27
C THR A 114 19.84 -12.12 5.67
N LEU A 115 20.02 -13.13 6.54
CA LEU A 115 20.78 -12.92 7.76
C LEU A 115 22.19 -12.49 7.34
N HIS A 116 22.54 -11.24 7.60
CA HIS A 116 23.93 -10.90 7.79
C HIS A 116 24.27 -11.33 9.21
N ASP A 117 24.97 -12.45 9.35
CA ASP A 117 25.68 -12.75 10.59
C ASP A 117 26.60 -11.55 10.85
N THR A 118 26.19 -10.67 11.76
CA THR A 118 27.07 -9.66 12.32
C THR A 118 27.84 -10.30 13.46
N GLU A 119 28.61 -11.34 13.14
CA GLU A 119 29.75 -11.79 13.92
C GLU A 119 30.83 -12.25 12.93
N LEU A 120 32.05 -11.78 13.16
CA LEU A 120 33.32 -12.09 12.49
C LEU A 120 33.75 -11.14 11.35
N GLY A 121 34.42 -10.06 11.77
CA GLY A 121 35.29 -9.18 11.00
C GLY A 121 35.99 -8.18 11.90
#